data_AF-A0A3M1S2B3-F1
#
_entry.id   AF-A0A3M1S2B3-F1
#
_cell.length_a   1.000
_cell.length_b   1.000
_cell.length_c   1.000
_cell.angle_alpha   90.00
_cell.angle_beta   90.00
_cell.angle_gamma   90.00
#
_symmetry.space_group_name_H-M   'P 1'
#
loop_
_entity.id
_entity.type
_entity.pdbx_description
1 polymer ?
#
loop_
_entity_poly.entity_id
_entity_poly.type
_entity_poly.pdbx_seq_one_letter_code
_entity_poly.pdbx_strand_id
1 'polypeptide(L)'
;NMSDPSSIGPAMAVALLTTLYGALFANLLAIPIADKLQIRYQYDRKTKRLIIEGVLGIAQGESPHVIDEILGTYLQDSVGGAAPEPAAEAAG
;
A
#
# COMPACT_ATOMS: atom_id res chain seq x y z
N ASN A 1 18.58 7.29 -49.38
CA ASN A 1 19.52 6.71 -48.40
C ASN A 1 20.22 7.87 -47.68
N MET A 2 19.74 8.25 -46.49
CA MET A 2 20.43 9.06 -45.48
C MET A 2 21.06 10.43 -45.87
N SER A 3 20.53 11.12 -46.89
CA SER A 3 21.07 12.41 -47.35
C SER A 3 20.04 13.53 -47.53
N ASP A 4 18.77 13.31 -47.15
CA ASP A 4 17.74 14.36 -47.13
C ASP A 4 17.46 14.79 -45.68
N PRO A 5 17.98 15.94 -45.20
CA PRO A 5 17.70 16.46 -43.85
C PRO A 5 16.20 16.66 -43.60
N SER A 6 15.39 16.77 -44.67
CA SER A 6 13.93 16.76 -44.67
C SER A 6 13.31 15.50 -44.01
N SER A 7 14.01 14.37 -44.06
CA SER A 7 13.56 13.08 -43.51
C SER A 7 13.95 12.85 -42.03
N ILE A 8 14.84 13.67 -41.49
CA ILE A 8 15.29 13.58 -40.09
C ILE A 8 14.23 14.14 -39.14
N GLY A 9 13.57 15.24 -39.54
CA GLY A 9 12.50 15.87 -38.75
C GLY A 9 11.33 14.93 -38.41
N PRO A 10 10.74 14.23 -39.39
CA PRO A 10 9.67 13.27 -39.15
C PRO A 10 10.08 12.10 -38.23
N ALA A 11 11.27 11.53 -38.43
CA ALA A 11 11.77 10.43 -37.60
C ALA A 11 11.99 10.86 -36.14
N MET A 12 12.52 12.08 -35.93
CA MET A 12 12.73 12.64 -34.60
C MET A 12 11.39 12.97 -33.91
N ALA A 13 10.40 13.48 -34.64
CA ALA A 13 9.07 13.77 -34.10
C ALA A 13 8.39 12.50 -33.56
N VAL A 14 8.47 11.37 -34.27
CA VAL A 14 7.89 10.09 -33.82
C VAL A 14 8.58 9.58 -32.55
N ALA A 15 9.90 9.71 -32.45
CA ALA A 15 10.64 9.33 -31.25
C ALA A 15 10.21 10.14 -30.02
N LEU A 16 10.10 11.46 -30.17
CA LEU A 16 9.66 12.36 -29.09
C LEU A 16 8.19 12.12 -28.69
N LEU A 17 7.31 11.86 -29.65
CA LEU A 17 5.92 11.48 -29.36
C LEU A 17 5.86 10.16 -28.60
N THR A 18 6.68 9.18 -28.97
CA THR A 18 6.74 7.89 -28.27
C THR A 18 7.18 8.08 -26.81
N THR A 19 8.19 8.93 -26.57
CA THR A 19 8.61 9.29 -25.20
C THR A 19 7.51 10.02 -24.44
N LEU A 20 6.81 10.96 -25.09
CA LEU A 20 5.71 11.70 -24.48
C LEU A 20 4.54 10.77 -24.11
N TYR A 21 4.09 9.92 -25.03
CA TYR A 21 3.02 8.96 -24.76
C TYR A 21 3.40 7.96 -23.67
N GLY A 22 4.65 7.49 -23.64
CA GLY A 22 5.15 6.63 -22.57
C GLY A 22 5.14 7.32 -21.21
N ALA A 23 5.64 8.56 -21.13
CA ALA A 23 5.63 9.34 -19.90
C ALA A 23 4.21 9.65 -19.39
N LEU A 24 3.29 9.99 -20.31
CA LEU A 24 1.88 10.22 -19.97
C LEU A 24 1.22 8.92 -19.48
N PHE A 25 1.42 7.80 -20.18
CA PHE A 25 0.87 6.51 -19.79
C PHE A 25 1.38 6.06 -18.41
N ALA A 26 2.68 6.19 -18.16
CA ALA A 26 3.28 5.84 -16.88
C ALA A 26 2.67 6.65 -15.73
N ASN A 27 2.63 7.97 -15.87
CA ASN A 27 2.20 8.84 -14.78
C ASN A 27 0.68 8.87 -14.57
N LEU A 28 -0.12 8.72 -15.64
CA LEU A 28 -1.58 8.83 -15.55
C LEU A 28 -2.27 7.49 -15.30
N LEU A 29 -1.67 6.36 -15.70
CA LEU A 29 -2.30 5.05 -15.58
C LEU A 29 -1.50 4.12 -14.68
N ALA A 30 -0.21 3.92 -14.97
CA ALA A 30 0.57 2.91 -14.24
C ALA A 30 0.75 3.26 -12.75
N ILE A 31 1.10 4.52 -12.43
CA ILE A 31 1.28 4.97 -11.04
C ILE A 31 -0.02 4.84 -10.21
N PRO A 32 -1.18 5.40 -10.60
CA PRO A 32 -2.38 5.28 -9.78
C PRO A 32 -2.87 3.83 -9.64
N ILE A 33 -2.65 2.98 -10.64
CA ILE A 33 -2.94 1.54 -10.54
C ILE A 33 -2.01 0.88 -9.51
N ALA A 34 -0.71 1.19 -9.55
CA ALA A 34 0.26 0.67 -8.60
C ALA A 34 -0.06 1.10 -7.17
N ASP A 35 -0.42 2.38 -6.96
CA ASP A 35 -0.79 2.90 -5.65
C ASP A 35 -2.03 2.19 -5.10
N LYS A 36 -3.06 2.02 -5.93
CA LYS A 36 -4.30 1.34 -5.53
C LYS A 36 -4.05 -0.14 -5.19
N LEU A 37 -3.19 -0.80 -5.97
CA LEU A 37 -2.79 -2.17 -5.69
C LEU A 37 -1.96 -2.26 -4.40
N GLN A 38 -1.08 -1.29 -4.17
CA GLN A 38 -0.26 -1.23 -2.96
C GLN A 38 -1.13 -1.06 -1.70
N ILE A 39 -2.17 -0.23 -1.75
CA ILE A 39 -3.13 -0.09 -0.64
C ILE A 39 -3.77 -1.45 -0.31
N ARG A 40 -4.27 -2.16 -1.34
CA ARG A 40 -4.89 -3.48 -1.13
C ARG A 40 -3.88 -4.49 -0.60
N TYR A 41 -2.67 -4.48 -1.15
CA TYR A 41 -1.58 -5.34 -0.73
C TYR A 41 -1.21 -5.11 0.74
N GLN A 42 -1.12 -3.86 1.18
CA GLN A 42 -0.81 -3.54 2.58
C GLN A 42 -1.88 -4.04 3.54
N TYR A 43 -3.17 -3.94 3.17
CA TYR A 43 -4.26 -4.51 3.95
C TYR A 43 -4.09 -6.04 4.10
N ASP A 44 -3.91 -6.75 2.98
CA ASP A 44 -3.75 -8.20 2.99
C ASP A 44 -2.46 -8.63 3.73
N ARG A 45 -1.38 -7.86 3.62
CA ARG A 45 -0.13 -8.10 4.37
C ARG A 45 -0.33 -7.97 5.87
N LYS A 46 -1.02 -6.93 6.34
CA LYS A 46 -1.28 -6.71 7.77
C LYS A 46 -2.07 -7.87 8.37
N THR A 47 -3.16 -8.29 7.72
CA THR A 47 -3.98 -9.42 8.17
C THR A 47 -3.16 -10.71 8.27
N LYS A 48 -2.36 -11.01 7.23
CA LYS A 48 -1.51 -12.22 7.24
C LYS A 48 -0.42 -12.15 8.31
N ARG A 49 0.18 -10.97 8.52
CA ARG A 49 1.18 -10.77 9.57
C ARG A 49 0.59 -11.01 10.96
N LEU A 50 -0.61 -10.48 11.23
CA LEU A 50 -1.30 -10.70 12.51
C LEU A 50 -1.53 -12.19 12.79
N ILE A 51 -1.98 -12.94 11.78
CA ILE A 51 -2.18 -14.39 11.91
C ILE A 51 -0.85 -15.10 12.22
N ILE A 52 0.23 -14.73 11.53
CA ILE A 52 1.54 -15.35 11.75
C ILE A 52 2.06 -15.04 13.16
N GLU A 53 1.98 -13.78 13.61
CA GLU A 53 2.42 -13.38 14.94
C GLU A 53 1.60 -14.06 16.04
N GLY A 54 0.27 -14.14 15.88
CA GLY A 54 -0.58 -14.87 16.82
C GLY A 54 -0.24 -16.36 16.91
N VAL A 55 -0.04 -17.04 15.78
CA VAL A 55 0.35 -18.46 15.77
C VAL A 55 1.75 -18.67 16.34
N LEU A 56 2.68 -17.75 16.07
CA LEU A 56 4.04 -17.81 16.60
C LEU A 56 4.06 -17.63 18.13
N GLY A 57 3.30 -16.68 18.67
CA GLY A 57 3.17 -16.47 20.12
C GLY A 57 2.59 -17.70 20.83
N ILE A 58 1.58 -18.35 20.23
CA ILE A 58 1.04 -19.63 20.73
C ILE A 58 2.12 -20.72 20.73
N ALA A 59 2.89 -20.84 19.65
CA ALA A 59 3.95 -21.85 19.54
C ALA A 59 5.11 -21.62 20.52
N GLN A 60 5.38 -20.37 20.90
CA GLN A 60 6.40 -20.00 21.88
C GLN A 60 5.92 -20.15 23.33
N GLY A 61 4.64 -20.44 23.55
CA GLY A 61 4.06 -20.58 24.89
C GLY A 61 3.90 -19.24 25.62
N GLU A 62 3.75 -18.14 24.87
CA GLU A 62 3.46 -16.84 25.47
C GLU A 62 2.12 -16.86 26.21
N SER A 63 2.01 -16.07 27.29
CA SER A 63 0.76 -15.95 28.02
C SER A 63 -0.34 -15.40 27.10
N PRO A 64 -1.57 -15.94 27.11
CA PRO A 64 -2.67 -15.47 26.27
C PRO A 64 -2.91 -13.96 26.38
N HIS A 65 -2.62 -13.37 27.54
CA HIS A 65 -2.73 -11.94 27.77
C HIS A 65 -1.77 -11.10 26.90
N VAL A 66 -0.54 -11.60 26.69
CA VAL A 66 0.47 -10.93 25.85
C VAL A 66 0.08 -11.02 24.37
N ILE A 67 -0.45 -12.17 23.95
CA ILE A 67 -0.96 -12.36 22.59
C ILE A 67 -2.15 -11.43 22.33
N ASP A 68 -3.07 -11.30 23.29
CA ASP A 68 -4.21 -10.36 23.21
C ASP A 68 -3.77 -8.89 23.16
N GLU A 69 -2.72 -8.50 23.89
CA GLU A 69 -2.18 -7.15 23.85
C GLU A 69 -1.57 -6.82 22.47
N ILE A 70 -0.76 -7.74 21.92
CA ILE A 70 -0.18 -7.59 20.58
C ILE A 70 -1.28 -7.52 19.53
N LEU A 71 -2.24 -8.46 19.53
CA LEU A 71 -3.37 -8.45 18.59
C LEU A 71 -4.25 -7.20 18.77
N GLY A 72 -4.44 -6.73 20.00
CA GLY A 72 -5.22 -5.54 20.35
C GLY A 72 -4.65 -4.25 19.76
N THR A 73 -3.33 -4.09 19.74
CA THR A 73 -2.69 -2.92 19.10
C THR A 73 -2.93 -2.87 17.59
N TYR A 74 -2.89 -4.01 16.91
CA TYR A 74 -3.19 -4.09 15.47
C TYR A 74 -4.67 -3.84 15.16
N LEU A 75 -5.59 -4.20 16.07
CA LEU A 75 -7.01 -3.92 15.93
C LEU A 75 -7.32 -2.43 16.13
N GLN A 76 -6.70 -1.77 17.11
CA GLN A 76 -6.82 -0.32 17.31
C GLN A 76 -6.32 0.47 16.10
N ASP A 77 -5.22 0.03 15.48
CA ASP A 77 -4.71 0.61 14.22
C ASP A 77 -5.68 0.44 13.03
N SER A 78 -6.53 -0.59 13.05
CA SER A 78 -7.56 -0.83 12.02
C SER A 78 -8.90 -0.14 12.31
N VAL A 79 -9.19 0.13 13.59
CA VAL A 79 -10.43 0.72 14.12
C VAL A 79 -10.22 2.15 14.62
N GLY A 80 -9.18 2.84 14.12
CA GLY A 80 -8.85 4.24 14.42
C GLY A 80 -9.88 5.31 13.95
N GLY A 81 -11.18 5.01 14.05
CA GLY A 81 -12.30 5.95 14.01
C GLY A 81 -13.28 5.81 15.19
N ALA A 82 -13.08 4.88 16.13
CA ALA A 82 -13.86 4.82 17.35
C ALA A 82 -12.92 4.97 18.54
N ALA A 83 -12.80 6.21 19.01
CA ALA A 83 -12.16 6.53 20.27
C ALA A 83 -12.68 5.58 21.37
N PRO A 84 -11.82 5.07 22.26
CA PRO A 84 -12.33 4.46 23.48
C PRO A 84 -13.09 5.54 24.24
N GLU A 85 -14.42 5.42 24.31
CA GLU A 85 -15.17 6.13 25.32
C GLU A 85 -14.53 5.79 26.67
N PRO A 86 -14.06 6.79 27.44
CA PRO A 86 -13.52 6.53 28.76
C PRO A 86 -14.67 6.01 29.62
N ALA A 87 -14.68 4.69 29.83
CA ALA A 87 -15.36 4.10 30.96
C ALA A 87 -14.78 4.71 32.24
N ALA A 88 -15.67 5.18 33.11
CA ALA A 88 -15.45 5.71 34.45
C ALA A 88 -15.18 7.22 34.57
N GLU A 89 -16.26 8.00 34.51
CA GLU A 89 -16.52 8.94 35.61
C GLU A 89 -17.48 8.25 36.58
N ALA A 90 -16.94 7.93 37.75
CA ALA A 90 -17.60 7.32 38.88
C ALA A 90 -18.39 8.36 39.69
N ALA A 91 -19.27 7.83 40.57
CA ALA A 91 -19.85 8.47 41.75
C ALA A 91 -21.16 9.28 41.55
N GLY A 92 -22.27 8.56 41.68
CA GLY A 92 -23.52 9.03 42.30
C GLY A 92 -23.88 8.10 43.45
#